data_AF-A0A7J6MTJ9-F1
#
_entry.id   AF-A0A7J6MTJ9-F1
#
_cell.length_a   1.000
_cell.length_b   1.000
_cell.length_c   1.000
_cell.angle_alpha   90.00
_cell.angle_beta   90.00
_cell.angle_gamma   90.00
#
_symmetry.space_group_name_H-M   'P 1'
#
loop_
_entity.id
_entity.type
_entity.pdbx_description
1 polymer ?
#
loop_
_entity_poly.entity_id
_entity_poly.type
_entity_poly.pdbx_seq_one_letter_code
_entity_poly.pdbx_strand_id
1 'polypeptide(L)'
;MSDKNANSTTDMSEKERKEAFHRMLEEYEITSKMKWHEVEKIIKDDWRFGLCKNNGQRKQFLSEYQSRRVKFEQTEGRHREMAAKKEFREQLDKWLHAQKEEEAEAQKKEAEAVSTEVPTIIDEAKKPEEDSAAALMEDGSPLTFENVTFRDLAYAWRKKDFWKFTHEDDLDHIFQDFMDENENKMRDISRRDRIRKMDKLFLVYSKHPQVNRLTKWNDVCHFMAEKFPEEFRAVEPLDRLAVWERWIKEADEKYKIEREKARRRAERKHRDKFREMLVHDYMEQIHSTVPGGTDGESSGADGVSWFDLHKDLKDREAYIDLIGSRNSSQPYDIFNDISKEVRREARQRRAQLEMEKERQARSERAESQNDHGHKKPKNAFDVAAPTKKGVREGSAEPKKDPKDDKNDEVAEEASRKEGREKSPQSEKSPRKRTRSEERDAERRSRADHRRKRYEDDEEEYRRSSRRRRSDRDDDGERRVSRRRGRSEERSRSERRRSEEREEGSRRRSEDRNRSRERRRRRSSSGDRRRGATSKSRAKRDESSSDDVSDISDREEEDDRKRRRER
;
A
#
# COMPACT_ATOMS: atom_id res chain seq x y z
N MET A 1 -49.24 11.70 -61.64
CA MET A 1 -48.96 11.25 -60.26
C MET A 1 -47.50 10.80 -60.24
N SER A 2 -46.55 11.35 -59.52
CA SER A 2 -46.47 12.51 -58.64
C SER A 2 -45.00 12.91 -58.59
N ASP A 3 -44.64 13.99 -59.28
CA ASP A 3 -43.34 14.65 -59.15
C ASP A 3 -43.28 15.43 -57.83
N LYS A 4 -43.16 14.70 -56.73
CA LYS A 4 -42.96 15.27 -55.39
C LYS A 4 -41.96 14.41 -54.61
N ASN A 5 -40.67 14.52 -54.91
CA ASN A 5 -39.64 14.27 -53.90
C ASN A 5 -38.25 14.88 -54.17
N ALA A 6 -38.17 16.01 -54.88
CA ALA A 6 -36.87 16.64 -55.18
C ALA A 6 -36.41 17.69 -54.15
N ASN A 7 -37.25 18.05 -53.17
CA ASN A 7 -36.96 19.14 -52.21
C ASN A 7 -36.82 18.70 -50.74
N SER A 8 -36.70 17.40 -50.45
CA SER A 8 -36.43 16.88 -49.10
C SER A 8 -34.94 16.57 -48.84
N THR A 9 -34.07 16.70 -49.84
CA THR A 9 -32.64 16.34 -49.74
C THR A 9 -31.78 17.45 -49.10
N THR A 10 -32.32 18.64 -48.89
CA THR A 10 -31.62 19.78 -48.30
C THR A 10 -31.62 19.82 -46.77
N ASP A 11 -32.43 19.00 -46.09
CA ASP A 11 -32.57 19.04 -44.62
C ASP A 11 -31.82 17.93 -43.87
N MET A 12 -31.21 16.97 -44.57
CA MET A 12 -30.43 15.90 -43.93
C MET A 12 -29.03 16.40 -43.54
N SER A 13 -28.69 16.26 -42.26
CA SER A 13 -27.37 16.64 -41.76
C SER A 13 -26.26 15.87 -42.47
N GLU A 14 -25.06 16.44 -42.54
CA GLU A 14 -23.90 15.76 -43.14
C GLU A 14 -23.61 14.41 -42.46
N LYS A 15 -23.87 14.32 -41.15
CA LYS A 15 -23.72 13.11 -40.36
C LYS A 15 -24.72 12.03 -40.77
N GLU A 16 -26.00 12.36 -40.92
CA GLU A 16 -27.03 11.39 -41.34
C GLU A 16 -26.81 10.92 -42.77
N ARG A 17 -26.35 11.80 -43.67
CA ARG A 17 -25.99 11.42 -45.05
C ARG A 17 -24.81 10.46 -45.07
N LYS A 18 -23.80 10.70 -44.23
CA LYS A 18 -22.65 9.81 -44.06
C LYS A 18 -23.07 8.46 -43.47
N GLU A 19 -23.94 8.44 -42.47
CA GLU A 19 -24.46 7.20 -41.87
C GLU A 19 -25.32 6.40 -42.86
N ALA A 20 -26.19 7.06 -43.63
CA ALA A 20 -26.97 6.42 -44.69
C ALA A 20 -26.06 5.82 -45.77
N PHE A 21 -25.00 6.53 -46.16
CA PHE A 21 -23.99 6.03 -47.10
C PHE A 21 -23.21 4.83 -46.53
N HIS A 22 -22.83 4.86 -45.24
CA HIS A 22 -22.16 3.74 -44.58
C HIS A 22 -23.05 2.50 -44.46
N ARG A 23 -24.34 2.67 -44.11
CA ARG A 23 -25.31 1.56 -44.09
C ARG A 23 -25.49 0.92 -45.45
N MET A 24 -25.56 1.73 -46.51
CA MET A 24 -25.59 1.23 -47.88
C MET A 24 -24.33 0.39 -48.18
N LEU A 25 -23.13 0.89 -47.87
CA LEU A 25 -21.90 0.12 -48.09
C LEU A 25 -21.87 -1.20 -47.29
N GLU A 26 -22.55 -1.26 -46.15
CA GLU A 26 -22.71 -2.47 -45.34
C GLU A 26 -23.73 -3.45 -45.95
N GLU A 27 -24.87 -2.96 -46.43
CA GLU A 27 -25.92 -3.77 -47.09
C GLU A 27 -25.43 -4.41 -48.40
N TYR A 28 -24.61 -3.69 -49.17
CA TYR A 28 -23.98 -4.23 -50.39
C TYR A 28 -22.69 -5.01 -50.10
N GLU A 29 -22.41 -5.31 -48.84
CA GLU A 29 -21.26 -6.12 -48.38
C GLU A 29 -19.90 -5.64 -48.95
N ILE A 30 -19.74 -4.32 -49.12
CA ILE A 30 -18.52 -3.75 -49.68
C ILE A 30 -17.34 -4.05 -48.74
N THR A 31 -16.34 -4.76 -49.26
CA THR A 31 -15.16 -5.17 -48.47
C THR A 31 -14.12 -4.05 -48.39
N SER A 32 -13.27 -4.12 -47.36
CA SER A 32 -12.19 -3.15 -47.10
C SER A 32 -11.18 -3.01 -48.25
N LYS A 33 -11.09 -4.02 -49.15
CA LYS A 33 -10.10 -4.10 -50.23
C LYS A 33 -10.61 -3.64 -51.61
N MET A 34 -11.90 -3.36 -51.76
CA MET A 34 -12.48 -3.01 -53.06
C MET A 34 -12.04 -1.63 -53.55
N LYS A 35 -11.81 -1.50 -54.86
CA LYS A 35 -11.43 -0.22 -55.48
C LYS A 35 -12.67 0.65 -55.72
N TRP A 36 -12.50 1.98 -55.66
CA TRP A 36 -13.58 2.94 -55.87
C TRP A 36 -14.44 2.64 -57.10
N HIS A 37 -13.85 2.28 -58.25
CA HIS A 37 -14.59 2.00 -59.48
C HIS A 37 -15.48 0.75 -59.41
N GLU A 38 -15.05 -0.27 -58.67
CA GLU A 38 -15.82 -1.50 -58.47
C GLU A 38 -17.00 -1.22 -57.53
N VAL A 39 -16.73 -0.51 -56.44
CA VAL A 39 -17.74 -0.06 -55.48
C VAL A 39 -18.76 0.83 -56.16
N GLU A 40 -18.31 1.84 -56.91
CA GLU A 40 -19.15 2.78 -57.65
C GLU A 40 -20.09 2.06 -58.61
N LYS A 41 -19.63 1.01 -59.31
CA LYS A 41 -20.46 0.21 -60.22
C LYS A 41 -21.60 -0.51 -59.49
N ILE A 42 -21.37 -0.95 -58.26
CA ILE A 42 -22.34 -1.70 -57.45
C ILE A 42 -23.39 -0.77 -56.84
N ILE A 43 -22.95 0.39 -56.34
CA ILE A 43 -23.81 1.30 -55.55
C ILE A 43 -24.47 2.41 -56.38
N LYS A 44 -24.18 2.51 -57.69
CA LYS A 44 -24.60 3.65 -58.53
C LYS A 44 -26.11 3.84 -58.58
N ASP A 45 -26.85 2.74 -58.51
CA ASP A 45 -28.30 2.71 -58.66
C ASP A 45 -29.05 2.97 -57.33
N ASP A 46 -28.33 3.05 -56.20
CA ASP A 46 -28.92 3.31 -54.89
C ASP A 46 -29.20 4.81 -54.68
N TRP A 47 -30.40 5.15 -54.20
CA TRP A 47 -30.80 6.54 -53.93
C TRP A 47 -29.88 7.23 -52.91
N ARG A 48 -29.28 6.48 -51.97
CA ARG A 48 -28.34 6.98 -50.96
C ARG A 48 -27.02 7.43 -51.58
N PHE A 49 -26.64 6.89 -52.74
CA PHE A 49 -25.50 7.36 -53.52
C PHE A 49 -25.72 8.80 -54.03
N GLY A 50 -26.98 9.12 -54.39
CA GLY A 50 -27.40 10.46 -54.82
C GLY A 50 -27.41 11.52 -53.72
N LEU A 51 -27.45 11.13 -52.44
CA LEU A 51 -27.47 12.07 -51.30
C LEU A 51 -26.14 12.82 -51.08
N CYS A 52 -25.04 12.24 -51.56
CA CYS A 52 -23.71 12.84 -51.44
C CYS A 52 -23.50 13.85 -52.59
N LYS A 53 -23.17 15.10 -52.23
CA LYS A 53 -23.16 16.24 -53.17
C LYS A 53 -22.10 16.07 -54.26
N ASN A 54 -20.89 15.66 -53.86
CA ASN A 54 -19.73 15.60 -54.76
C ASN A 54 -19.07 14.22 -54.72
N ASN A 55 -18.42 13.84 -55.83
CA ASN A 55 -17.67 12.59 -55.92
C ASN A 55 -16.51 12.54 -54.89
N GLY A 56 -15.92 13.71 -54.55
CA GLY A 56 -14.93 13.83 -53.48
C GLY A 56 -15.46 13.41 -52.09
N GLN A 57 -16.70 13.80 -51.75
CA GLN A 57 -17.34 13.41 -50.49
C GLN A 57 -17.62 11.91 -50.44
N ARG A 58 -18.06 11.31 -51.56
CA ARG A 58 -18.32 9.87 -51.64
C ARG A 58 -17.04 9.06 -51.46
N LYS A 59 -15.94 9.47 -52.10
CA LYS A 59 -14.61 8.88 -51.91
C LYS A 59 -14.12 9.01 -50.47
N GLN A 60 -14.35 10.17 -49.84
CA GLN A 60 -14.02 10.39 -48.44
C GLN A 60 -14.81 9.45 -47.51
N PHE A 61 -16.13 9.33 -47.70
CA PHE A 61 -16.97 8.44 -46.90
C PHE A 61 -16.63 6.96 -47.11
N LEU A 62 -16.30 6.55 -48.35
CA LEU A 62 -15.83 5.20 -48.64
C LEU A 62 -14.48 4.93 -47.95
N SER A 63 -13.52 5.84 -48.05
CA SER A 63 -12.20 5.70 -47.41
C SER A 63 -12.33 5.57 -45.89
N GLU A 64 -13.22 6.35 -45.28
CA GLU A 64 -13.50 6.26 -43.84
C GLU A 64 -14.19 4.94 -43.47
N TYR A 65 -15.15 4.48 -44.27
CA TYR A 65 -15.80 3.19 -44.08
C TYR A 65 -14.79 2.03 -44.20
N GLN A 66 -13.95 2.03 -45.23
CA GLN A 66 -12.88 1.05 -45.41
C GLN A 66 -11.91 1.06 -44.23
N SER A 67 -11.48 2.24 -43.78
CA SER A 67 -10.62 2.39 -42.60
C SER A 67 -11.28 1.86 -41.33
N ARG A 68 -12.59 2.10 -41.14
CA ARG A 68 -13.38 1.56 -40.03
C ARG A 68 -13.51 0.04 -40.12
N ARG A 69 -13.74 -0.50 -41.32
CA ARG A 69 -13.90 -1.94 -41.57
C ARG A 69 -12.59 -2.70 -41.37
N VAL A 70 -11.45 -2.17 -41.82
CA VAL A 70 -10.11 -2.74 -41.50
C VAL A 70 -9.89 -2.80 -39.99
N LYS A 71 -10.22 -1.73 -39.26
CA LYS A 71 -10.09 -1.73 -37.78
C LYS A 71 -11.01 -2.77 -37.14
N PHE A 72 -12.25 -2.88 -37.61
CA PHE A 72 -13.20 -3.87 -37.11
C PHE A 72 -12.74 -5.31 -37.39
N GLU A 73 -12.30 -5.60 -38.61
CA GLU A 73 -11.73 -6.90 -39.01
C GLU A 73 -10.50 -7.26 -38.16
N GLN A 74 -9.62 -6.30 -37.87
CA GLN A 74 -8.48 -6.52 -36.97
C GLN A 74 -8.90 -6.79 -35.52
N THR A 75 -9.89 -6.08 -34.99
CA THR A 75 -10.39 -6.30 -33.63
C THR A 75 -11.14 -7.63 -33.51
N GLU A 76 -11.95 -7.99 -34.51
CA GLU A 76 -12.61 -9.29 -34.61
C GLU A 76 -11.59 -10.43 -34.71
N GLY A 77 -10.55 -10.26 -35.54
CA GLY A 77 -9.46 -11.24 -35.67
C GLY A 77 -8.76 -11.49 -34.34
N ARG A 78 -8.39 -10.43 -33.62
CA ARG A 78 -7.81 -10.53 -32.27
C ARG A 78 -8.77 -11.16 -31.26
N HIS A 79 -10.07 -10.84 -31.36
CA HIS A 79 -11.07 -11.41 -30.46
C HIS A 79 -11.23 -12.92 -30.69
N ARG A 80 -11.23 -13.37 -31.95
CA ARG A 80 -11.26 -14.81 -32.30
C ARG A 80 -10.00 -15.54 -31.85
N GLU A 81 -8.83 -14.93 -32.04
CA GLU A 81 -7.56 -15.48 -31.56
C GLU A 81 -7.55 -15.62 -30.03
N MET A 82 -7.95 -14.58 -29.30
CA MET A 82 -8.06 -14.64 -27.83
C MET A 82 -9.10 -15.66 -27.36
N ALA A 83 -10.23 -15.77 -28.07
CA ALA A 83 -11.25 -16.78 -27.78
C ALA A 83 -10.72 -18.20 -27.99
N ALA A 84 -9.97 -18.44 -29.07
CA ALA A 84 -9.33 -19.73 -29.36
C ALA A 84 -8.27 -20.10 -28.31
N LYS A 85 -7.41 -19.14 -27.92
CA LYS A 85 -6.44 -19.30 -26.82
C LYS A 85 -7.12 -19.67 -25.50
N LYS A 86 -8.23 -19.00 -25.18
CA LYS A 86 -9.03 -19.28 -23.99
C LYS A 86 -9.69 -20.66 -24.05
N GLU A 87 -10.27 -21.04 -25.18
CA GLU A 87 -10.90 -22.34 -25.38
C GLU A 87 -9.89 -23.49 -25.25
N PHE A 88 -8.70 -23.34 -25.83
CA PHE A 88 -7.62 -24.30 -25.67
C PHE A 88 -7.25 -24.48 -24.19
N ARG A 89 -7.12 -23.37 -23.45
CA ARG A 89 -6.84 -23.40 -22.01
C ARG A 89 -7.94 -24.10 -21.22
N GLU A 90 -9.20 -23.79 -21.48
CA GLU A 90 -10.34 -24.46 -20.84
C GLU A 90 -10.38 -25.97 -21.16
N GLN A 91 -9.93 -26.36 -22.35
CA GLN A 91 -9.82 -27.75 -22.73
C GLN A 91 -8.72 -28.48 -21.96
N LEU A 92 -7.57 -27.82 -21.72
CA LEU A 92 -6.51 -28.34 -20.87
C LEU A 92 -6.99 -28.55 -19.42
N ASP A 93 -7.73 -27.58 -18.88
CA ASP A 93 -8.33 -27.71 -17.54
C ASP A 93 -9.27 -28.93 -17.47
N LYS A 94 -10.18 -29.08 -18.43
CA LYS A 94 -11.10 -30.22 -18.50
C LYS A 94 -10.37 -31.56 -18.59
N TRP A 95 -9.33 -31.63 -19.42
CA TRP A 95 -8.52 -32.82 -19.57
C TRP A 95 -7.82 -33.20 -18.24
N LEU A 96 -7.21 -32.23 -17.55
CA LEU A 96 -6.61 -32.48 -16.25
C LEU A 96 -7.63 -32.90 -15.18
N HIS A 97 -8.83 -32.33 -15.21
CA HIS A 97 -9.91 -32.73 -14.31
C HIS A 97 -10.36 -34.17 -14.55
N ALA A 98 -10.54 -34.58 -15.81
CA ALA A 98 -10.89 -35.95 -16.15
C ALA A 98 -9.83 -36.96 -15.67
N GLN A 99 -8.54 -36.64 -15.84
CA GLN A 99 -7.44 -37.46 -15.32
C GLN A 99 -7.51 -37.65 -13.80
N LYS A 100 -7.80 -36.58 -13.06
CA LYS A 100 -7.94 -36.65 -11.59
C LYS A 100 -9.17 -37.45 -11.14
N GLU A 101 -10.26 -37.38 -11.88
CA GLU A 101 -11.46 -38.16 -11.59
C GLU A 101 -11.22 -39.66 -11.84
N GLU A 102 -10.54 -40.00 -12.93
CA GLU A 102 -10.14 -41.37 -13.25
C GLU A 102 -9.19 -41.95 -12.18
N GLU A 103 -8.18 -41.18 -11.76
CA GLU A 103 -7.29 -41.55 -10.66
C GLU A 103 -8.05 -41.74 -9.33
N ALA A 104 -8.99 -40.85 -9.02
CA ALA A 104 -9.81 -40.93 -7.80
C ALA A 104 -10.75 -42.15 -7.82
N GLU A 105 -11.32 -42.48 -8.97
CA GLU A 105 -12.15 -43.67 -9.15
C GLU A 105 -11.31 -44.95 -9.05
N ALA A 106 -10.11 -44.96 -9.64
CA ALA A 106 -9.17 -46.07 -9.51
C ALA A 106 -8.77 -46.31 -8.05
N GLN A 107 -8.42 -45.26 -7.31
CA GLN A 107 -8.11 -45.34 -5.87
C GLN A 107 -9.31 -45.82 -5.05
N LYS A 108 -10.52 -45.39 -5.40
CA LYS A 108 -11.75 -45.85 -4.74
C LYS A 108 -12.00 -47.34 -5.00
N LYS A 109 -11.83 -47.81 -6.24
CA LYS A 109 -11.95 -49.23 -6.60
C LYS A 109 -10.89 -50.08 -5.89
N GLU A 110 -9.65 -49.59 -5.79
CA GLU A 110 -8.59 -50.27 -5.05
C GLU A 110 -8.91 -50.34 -3.55
N ALA A 111 -9.40 -49.25 -2.94
CA ALA A 111 -9.82 -49.24 -1.54
C ALA A 111 -11.03 -50.16 -1.28
N GLU A 112 -11.95 -50.29 -2.23
CA GLU A 112 -13.11 -51.20 -2.13
C GLU A 112 -12.69 -52.66 -2.31
N ALA A 113 -11.75 -52.95 -3.21
CA ALA A 113 -11.17 -54.29 -3.39
C ALA A 113 -10.40 -54.76 -2.14
N VAL A 114 -9.63 -53.87 -1.50
CA VAL A 114 -8.92 -54.17 -0.24
C VAL A 114 -9.89 -54.39 0.94
N SER A 115 -11.10 -53.81 0.89
CA SER A 115 -12.14 -54.06 1.91
C SER A 115 -12.98 -55.32 1.64
N THR A 116 -12.85 -55.95 0.48
CA THR A 116 -13.66 -57.11 0.05
C THR A 116 -12.80 -58.28 -0.42
N GLU A 117 -11.79 -58.69 0.35
CA GLU A 117 -11.09 -59.94 0.07
C GLU A 117 -11.93 -61.18 0.49
N VAL A 118 -12.79 -61.63 -0.43
CA VAL A 118 -12.93 -63.06 -0.74
C VAL A 118 -12.57 -63.23 -2.22
N PRO A 119 -11.45 -63.87 -2.56
CA PRO A 119 -10.98 -63.91 -3.94
C PRO A 119 -11.79 -64.93 -4.74
N THR A 120 -12.57 -64.44 -5.72
CA THR A 120 -13.08 -65.30 -6.79
C THR A 120 -12.61 -64.76 -8.12
N ILE A 121 -11.76 -65.55 -8.75
CA ILE A 121 -11.21 -65.43 -10.10
C ILE A 121 -12.34 -65.66 -11.10
N ILE A 122 -12.51 -64.77 -12.09
CA ILE A 122 -12.66 -65.04 -13.54
C ILE A 122 -13.02 -63.73 -14.26
N ASP A 123 -12.37 -63.57 -15.41
CA ASP A 123 -12.35 -62.50 -16.39
C ASP A 123 -13.69 -61.87 -16.81
N GLU A 124 -13.64 -60.59 -17.17
CA GLU A 124 -14.15 -60.12 -18.47
C GLU A 124 -13.55 -58.75 -18.82
N ALA A 125 -12.62 -58.74 -19.78
CA ALA A 125 -12.04 -57.54 -20.36
C ALA A 125 -13.12 -56.76 -21.14
N LYS A 126 -13.73 -55.79 -20.44
CA LYS A 126 -14.68 -54.85 -21.04
C LYS A 126 -13.90 -53.79 -21.81
N LYS A 127 -13.97 -53.84 -23.14
CA LYS A 127 -13.51 -52.78 -24.05
C LYS A 127 -14.03 -51.41 -23.56
N PRO A 128 -13.19 -50.38 -23.39
CA PRO A 128 -13.67 -49.04 -23.13
C PRO A 128 -14.38 -48.52 -24.40
N GLU A 129 -15.58 -47.95 -24.19
CA GLU A 129 -16.38 -47.30 -25.23
C GLU A 129 -15.57 -46.16 -25.91
N GLU A 130 -15.67 -46.11 -27.24
CA GLU A 130 -14.93 -45.24 -28.16
C GLU A 130 -15.19 -43.73 -27.99
N ASP A 131 -16.04 -43.31 -27.07
CA ASP A 131 -16.36 -41.90 -26.79
C ASP A 131 -15.73 -41.38 -25.47
N SER A 132 -14.94 -42.21 -24.78
CA SER A 132 -14.15 -41.77 -23.64
C SER A 132 -13.02 -40.87 -24.14
N ALA A 133 -13.00 -39.61 -23.72
CA ALA A 133 -12.00 -38.59 -24.09
C ALA A 133 -10.57 -38.87 -23.58
N ALA A 134 -10.21 -40.14 -23.38
CA ALA A 134 -8.87 -40.59 -23.07
C ALA A 134 -8.01 -40.42 -24.32
N ALA A 135 -7.25 -39.33 -24.38
CA ALA A 135 -6.16 -39.24 -25.32
C ALA A 135 -5.21 -40.42 -25.02
N LEU A 136 -4.99 -41.27 -26.01
CA LEU A 136 -4.07 -42.41 -25.95
C LEU A 136 -2.82 -42.06 -26.76
N MET A 137 -1.66 -42.48 -26.27
CA MET A 137 -0.43 -42.45 -27.04
C MET A 137 -0.49 -43.46 -28.22
N GLU A 138 0.45 -43.37 -29.16
CA GLU A 138 0.53 -44.28 -30.33
C GLU A 138 0.72 -45.76 -29.93
N ASP A 139 1.23 -46.02 -28.72
CA ASP A 139 1.39 -47.35 -28.11
C ASP A 139 0.16 -47.83 -27.32
N GLY A 140 -0.91 -47.03 -27.26
CA GLY A 140 -2.12 -47.36 -26.50
C GLY A 140 -2.02 -47.11 -24.99
N SER A 141 -0.96 -46.45 -24.51
CA SER A 141 -0.84 -46.03 -23.11
C SER A 141 -1.70 -44.78 -22.82
N PRO A 142 -2.34 -44.67 -21.64
CA PRO A 142 -3.08 -43.46 -21.26
C PRO A 142 -2.15 -42.25 -21.14
N LEU A 143 -2.55 -41.10 -21.70
CA LEU A 143 -1.82 -39.84 -21.51
C LEU A 143 -2.04 -39.29 -20.10
N THR A 144 -1.09 -39.57 -19.20
CA THR A 144 -1.07 -39.01 -17.84
C THR A 144 -0.48 -37.59 -17.81
N PHE A 145 -0.82 -36.81 -16.78
CA PHE A 145 -0.27 -35.46 -16.57
C PHE A 145 1.27 -35.43 -16.50
N GLU A 146 1.91 -36.47 -15.99
CA GLU A 146 3.37 -36.48 -15.80
C GLU A 146 4.15 -36.68 -17.10
N ASN A 147 3.53 -37.28 -18.12
CA ASN A 147 4.21 -37.73 -19.34
C ASN A 147 3.67 -37.11 -20.63
N VAL A 148 2.64 -36.26 -20.55
CA VAL A 148 2.04 -35.65 -21.73
C VAL A 148 2.98 -34.64 -22.39
N THR A 149 3.15 -34.74 -23.71
CA THR A 149 3.82 -33.70 -24.49
C THR A 149 2.78 -32.86 -25.25
N PHE A 150 3.15 -31.62 -25.58
CA PHE A 150 2.30 -30.78 -26.44
C PHE A 150 1.95 -31.48 -27.75
N ARG A 151 2.89 -32.25 -28.31
CA ARG A 151 2.72 -32.98 -29.56
C ARG A 151 1.58 -33.99 -29.49
N ASP A 152 1.42 -34.67 -28.37
CA ASP A 152 0.37 -35.68 -28.18
C ASP A 152 -1.01 -35.04 -28.14
N LEU A 153 -1.14 -33.94 -27.39
CA LEU A 153 -2.38 -33.16 -27.33
C LEU A 153 -2.69 -32.47 -28.66
N ALA A 154 -1.66 -31.97 -29.35
CA ALA A 154 -1.79 -31.37 -30.67
C ALA A 154 -2.35 -32.38 -31.68
N TYR A 155 -1.89 -33.63 -31.64
CA TYR A 155 -2.43 -34.69 -32.49
C TYR A 155 -3.90 -34.98 -32.16
N ALA A 156 -4.23 -35.16 -30.88
CA ALA A 156 -5.58 -35.49 -30.43
C ALA A 156 -6.60 -34.37 -30.73
N TRP A 157 -6.19 -33.10 -30.63
CA TRP A 157 -7.10 -31.96 -30.73
C TRP A 157 -7.05 -31.24 -32.06
N ARG A 158 -6.21 -31.65 -33.02
CA ARG A 158 -6.00 -30.97 -34.31
C ARG A 158 -7.28 -30.64 -35.10
N LYS A 159 -8.35 -31.39 -34.88
CA LYS A 159 -9.65 -31.22 -35.55
C LYS A 159 -10.54 -30.12 -34.91
N LYS A 160 -10.17 -29.59 -33.75
CA LYS A 160 -10.97 -28.58 -33.03
C LYS A 160 -10.83 -27.19 -33.65
N ASP A 161 -11.87 -26.37 -33.50
CA ASP A 161 -11.98 -25.09 -34.19
C ASP A 161 -10.95 -24.04 -33.75
N PHE A 162 -10.49 -24.08 -32.50
CA PHE A 162 -9.47 -23.14 -32.01
C PHE A 162 -8.12 -23.27 -32.73
N TRP A 163 -7.79 -24.44 -33.31
CA TRP A 163 -6.58 -24.61 -34.13
C TRP A 163 -6.60 -23.81 -35.43
N LYS A 164 -7.78 -23.39 -35.90
CA LYS A 164 -7.91 -22.59 -37.13
C LYS A 164 -7.50 -21.13 -36.92
N PHE A 165 -7.51 -20.66 -35.67
CA PHE A 165 -7.40 -19.24 -35.34
C PHE A 165 -6.17 -18.90 -34.49
N THR A 166 -5.34 -19.88 -34.15
CA THR A 166 -4.14 -19.67 -33.32
C THR A 166 -2.96 -20.45 -33.89
N HIS A 167 -1.75 -19.88 -33.80
CA HIS A 167 -0.52 -20.53 -34.25
C HIS A 167 -0.10 -21.64 -33.29
N GLU A 168 0.57 -22.69 -33.79
CA GLU A 168 1.01 -23.83 -32.96
C GLU A 168 1.96 -23.37 -31.84
N ASP A 169 2.92 -22.49 -32.13
CA ASP A 169 3.84 -21.91 -31.14
C ASP A 169 3.11 -21.22 -29.97
N ASP A 170 2.01 -20.51 -30.25
CA ASP A 170 1.23 -19.84 -29.21
C ASP A 170 0.50 -20.86 -28.33
N LEU A 171 0.02 -21.95 -28.93
CA LEU A 171 -0.64 -23.04 -28.21
C LEU A 171 0.38 -23.83 -27.37
N ASP A 172 1.59 -24.05 -27.88
CA ASP A 172 2.69 -24.67 -27.13
C ASP A 172 3.10 -23.83 -25.93
N HIS A 173 3.21 -22.51 -26.10
CA HIS A 173 3.44 -21.59 -24.98
C HIS A 173 2.33 -21.65 -23.93
N ILE A 174 1.06 -21.63 -24.35
CA ILE A 174 -0.08 -21.74 -23.42
C ILE A 174 -0.07 -23.10 -22.70
N PHE A 175 0.32 -24.16 -23.39
CA PHE A 175 0.46 -25.49 -22.81
C PHE A 175 1.58 -25.52 -21.77
N GLN A 176 2.77 -25.01 -22.09
CA GLN A 176 3.89 -24.96 -21.14
C GLN A 176 3.53 -24.12 -19.90
N ASP A 177 2.92 -22.95 -20.10
CA ASP A 177 2.43 -22.11 -19.00
C ASP A 177 1.42 -22.89 -18.13
N PHE A 178 0.53 -23.65 -18.74
CA PHE A 178 -0.44 -24.48 -18.03
C PHE A 178 0.24 -25.60 -17.20
N MET A 179 1.25 -26.28 -17.76
CA MET A 179 2.00 -27.31 -17.06
C MET A 179 2.76 -26.73 -15.87
N ASP A 180 3.49 -25.63 -16.08
CA ASP A 180 4.23 -24.91 -15.04
C ASP A 180 3.32 -24.40 -13.93
N GLU A 181 2.16 -23.82 -14.29
CA GLU A 181 1.17 -23.37 -13.31
C GLU A 181 0.64 -24.52 -12.45
N ASN A 182 0.35 -25.67 -13.05
CA ASN A 182 -0.16 -26.82 -12.31
C ASN A 182 0.90 -27.48 -11.44
N GLU A 183 2.14 -27.57 -11.92
CA GLU A 183 3.25 -28.04 -11.09
C GLU A 183 3.45 -27.13 -9.87
N ASN A 184 3.45 -25.80 -10.10
CA ASN A 184 3.50 -24.82 -9.01
C ASN A 184 2.32 -24.94 -8.04
N LYS A 185 1.10 -25.16 -8.53
CA LYS A 185 -0.07 -25.42 -7.67
C LYS A 185 0.14 -26.65 -6.78
N MET A 186 0.68 -27.74 -7.31
CA MET A 186 0.93 -28.97 -6.55
C MET A 186 2.04 -28.78 -5.51
N ARG A 187 3.13 -28.09 -5.88
CA ARG A 187 4.19 -27.70 -4.94
C ARG A 187 3.63 -26.81 -3.81
N ASP A 188 2.76 -25.87 -4.14
CA ASP A 188 2.12 -24.98 -3.16
C ASP A 188 1.11 -25.68 -2.25
N ILE A 189 0.35 -26.66 -2.76
CA ILE A 189 -0.51 -27.52 -1.92
C ILE A 189 0.36 -28.27 -0.91
N SER A 190 1.42 -28.93 -1.37
CA SER A 190 2.36 -29.68 -0.52
C SER A 190 3.02 -28.79 0.53
N ARG A 191 3.46 -27.59 0.14
CA ARG A 191 4.02 -26.59 1.06
C ARG A 191 2.99 -26.15 2.11
N ARG A 192 1.74 -25.87 1.72
CA ARG A 192 0.67 -25.48 2.65
C ARG A 192 0.36 -26.60 3.62
N ASP A 193 0.33 -27.85 3.18
CA ASP A 193 0.09 -29.00 4.05
C ASP A 193 1.24 -29.22 5.04
N ARG A 194 2.50 -29.07 4.60
CA ARG A 194 3.67 -29.05 5.48
C ARG A 194 3.54 -27.97 6.56
N ILE A 195 3.21 -26.74 6.17
CA ILE A 195 2.98 -25.62 7.11
C ILE A 195 1.86 -25.94 8.09
N ARG A 196 0.70 -26.44 7.62
CA ARG A 196 -0.42 -26.83 8.49
C ARG A 196 -0.02 -27.88 9.52
N LYS A 197 0.74 -28.91 9.11
CA LYS A 197 1.24 -29.96 10.01
C LYS A 197 2.21 -29.36 11.04
N MET A 198 3.11 -28.48 10.63
CA MET A 198 4.03 -27.75 11.51
C MET A 198 3.28 -26.86 12.52
N ASP A 199 2.26 -26.13 12.09
CA ASP A 199 1.46 -25.27 12.97
C ASP A 199 0.62 -26.08 13.98
N LYS A 200 0.10 -27.25 13.57
CA LYS A 200 -0.53 -28.20 14.50
C LYS A 200 0.47 -28.63 15.58
N LEU A 201 1.68 -29.02 15.20
CA LEU A 201 2.73 -29.41 16.14
C LEU A 201 3.10 -28.26 17.09
N PHE A 202 3.21 -27.03 16.56
CA PHE A 202 3.45 -25.82 17.35
C PHE A 202 2.35 -25.56 18.39
N LEU A 203 1.09 -25.79 18.01
CA LEU A 203 -0.06 -25.63 18.90
C LEU A 203 -0.02 -26.64 20.04
N VAL A 204 0.40 -27.88 19.77
CA VAL A 204 0.59 -28.91 20.80
C VAL A 204 1.63 -28.44 21.82
N TYR A 205 2.80 -27.97 21.39
CA TYR A 205 3.80 -27.42 22.31
C TYR A 205 3.24 -26.30 23.21
N SER A 206 2.38 -25.45 22.67
CA SER A 206 1.81 -24.31 23.40
C SER A 206 0.75 -24.70 24.43
N LYS A 207 0.04 -25.82 24.23
CA LYS A 207 -1.04 -26.27 25.10
C LYS A 207 -0.56 -27.11 26.29
N HIS A 208 0.60 -27.75 26.18
CA HIS A 208 1.07 -28.71 27.19
C HIS A 208 2.08 -28.08 28.16
N PRO A 209 1.74 -27.94 29.46
CA PRO A 209 2.62 -27.33 30.46
C PRO A 209 3.93 -28.09 30.70
N GLN A 210 3.97 -29.38 30.34
CA GLN A 210 5.17 -30.22 30.43
C GLN A 210 6.24 -29.78 29.43
N VAL A 211 5.84 -29.15 28.32
CA VAL A 211 6.75 -28.51 27.37
C VAL A 211 6.94 -27.07 27.82
N ASN A 212 8.12 -26.77 28.36
CA ASN A 212 8.45 -25.44 28.87
C ASN A 212 9.78 -24.95 28.30
N ARG A 213 10.08 -23.67 28.52
CA ARG A 213 11.30 -22.99 28.03
C ARG A 213 12.61 -23.67 28.44
N LEU A 214 12.62 -24.45 29.52
CA LEU A 214 13.80 -25.14 30.05
C LEU A 214 13.90 -26.59 29.58
N THR A 215 12.85 -27.14 28.94
CA THR A 215 12.88 -28.51 28.44
C THR A 215 13.87 -28.66 27.29
N LYS A 216 14.57 -29.80 27.25
CA LYS A 216 15.51 -30.12 26.18
C LYS A 216 14.79 -30.78 25.02
N TRP A 217 15.36 -30.64 23.83
CA TRP A 217 14.79 -31.21 22.60
C TRP A 217 14.56 -32.73 22.70
N ASN A 218 15.48 -33.50 23.27
CA ASN A 218 15.33 -34.94 23.42
C ASN A 218 14.14 -35.32 24.30
N ASP A 219 13.95 -34.61 25.41
CA ASP A 219 12.83 -34.86 26.34
C ASP A 219 11.49 -34.56 25.65
N VAL A 220 11.45 -33.50 24.83
CA VAL A 220 10.29 -33.15 24.00
C VAL A 220 10.05 -34.21 22.94
N CYS A 221 11.08 -34.70 22.25
CA CYS A 221 10.94 -35.78 21.28
C CYS A 221 10.32 -37.04 21.89
N HIS A 222 10.80 -37.46 23.06
CA HIS A 222 10.25 -38.62 23.77
C HIS A 222 8.79 -38.38 24.16
N PHE A 223 8.50 -37.23 24.77
CA PHE A 223 7.16 -36.85 25.18
C PHE A 223 6.17 -36.82 23.99
N MET A 224 6.55 -36.21 22.88
CA MET A 224 5.69 -36.08 21.70
C MET A 224 5.52 -37.41 20.97
N ALA A 225 6.57 -38.23 20.90
CA ALA A 225 6.47 -39.57 20.33
C ALA A 225 5.54 -40.49 21.15
N GLU A 226 5.48 -40.29 22.46
CA GLU A 226 4.61 -41.07 23.36
C GLU A 226 3.16 -40.56 23.38
N LYS A 227 2.95 -39.24 23.48
CA LYS A 227 1.62 -38.64 23.68
C LYS A 227 0.92 -38.22 22.38
N PHE A 228 1.68 -37.86 21.35
CA PHE A 228 1.17 -37.34 20.08
C PHE A 228 1.88 -37.99 18.87
N PRO A 229 1.85 -39.34 18.77
CA PRO A 229 2.63 -40.05 17.75
C PRO A 229 2.21 -39.70 16.33
N GLU A 230 0.93 -39.40 16.08
CA GLU A 230 0.41 -39.08 14.76
C GLU A 230 0.86 -37.69 14.30
N GLU A 231 0.66 -36.66 15.13
CA GLU A 231 1.07 -35.28 14.85
C GLU A 231 2.59 -35.14 14.76
N PHE A 232 3.32 -35.89 15.59
CA PHE A 232 4.77 -35.90 15.56
C PHE A 232 5.31 -36.63 14.32
N ARG A 233 4.76 -37.80 13.96
CA ARG A 233 5.20 -38.53 12.75
C ARG A 233 4.82 -37.82 11.45
N ALA A 234 3.70 -37.10 11.43
CA ALA A 234 3.23 -36.38 10.26
C ALA A 234 4.19 -35.27 9.78
N VAL A 235 5.03 -34.73 10.67
CA VAL A 235 6.02 -33.69 10.38
C VAL A 235 7.39 -34.32 10.14
N GLU A 236 8.16 -33.82 9.18
CA GLU A 236 9.52 -34.31 8.92
C GLU A 236 10.49 -33.98 10.07
N PRO A 237 11.52 -34.80 10.34
CA PRO A 237 12.44 -34.58 11.46
C PRO A 237 13.10 -33.19 11.50
N LEU A 238 13.52 -32.65 10.35
CA LEU A 238 14.10 -31.30 10.26
C LEU A 238 13.07 -30.22 10.60
N ASP A 239 11.83 -30.39 10.17
CA ASP A 239 10.74 -29.48 10.49
C ASP A 239 10.35 -29.53 11.96
N ARG A 240 10.36 -30.72 12.58
CA ARG A 240 10.08 -30.85 14.01
C ARG A 240 11.04 -29.99 14.83
N LEU A 241 12.33 -30.01 14.47
CA LEU A 241 13.35 -29.17 15.10
C LEU A 241 13.13 -27.69 14.80
N ALA A 242 12.80 -27.33 13.56
CA ALA A 242 12.52 -25.94 13.19
C ALA A 242 11.30 -25.37 13.95
N VAL A 243 10.23 -26.15 14.09
CA VAL A 243 9.05 -25.78 14.89
C VAL A 243 9.42 -25.62 16.35
N TRP A 244 10.24 -26.52 16.88
CA TRP A 244 10.72 -26.45 18.26
C TRP A 244 11.57 -25.21 18.53
N GLU A 245 12.54 -24.90 17.67
CA GLU A 245 13.34 -23.68 17.79
C GLU A 245 12.47 -22.43 17.75
N ARG A 246 11.50 -22.38 16.82
CA ARG A 246 10.56 -21.27 16.72
C ARG A 246 9.76 -21.14 18.02
N TRP A 247 9.28 -22.24 18.56
CA TRP A 247 8.50 -22.26 19.80
C TRP A 247 9.32 -21.81 21.02
N ILE A 248 10.55 -22.32 21.19
CA ILE A 248 11.47 -21.88 22.26
C ILE A 248 11.70 -20.37 22.15
N LYS A 249 12.04 -19.86 20.96
CA LYS A 249 12.31 -18.44 20.74
C LYS A 249 11.11 -17.58 21.15
N GLU A 250 9.90 -18.01 20.80
CA GLU A 250 8.67 -17.30 21.20
C GLU A 250 8.40 -17.42 22.72
N ALA A 251 8.65 -18.58 23.33
CA ALA A 251 8.52 -18.77 24.77
C ALA A 251 9.53 -17.92 25.57
N ASP A 252 10.79 -17.84 25.10
CA ASP A 252 11.84 -16.98 25.66
C ASP A 252 11.46 -15.50 25.57
N GLU A 253 10.95 -15.06 24.42
CA GLU A 253 10.55 -13.66 24.22
C GLU A 253 9.34 -13.29 25.09
N LYS A 254 8.33 -14.17 25.16
CA LYS A 254 7.20 -13.99 26.08
C LYS A 254 7.66 -13.88 27.53
N TYR A 255 8.58 -14.74 27.95
CA TYR A 255 9.16 -14.69 29.30
C TYR A 255 9.94 -13.39 29.55
N LYS A 256 10.77 -12.93 28.61
CA LYS A 256 11.49 -11.67 28.71
C LYS A 256 10.54 -10.49 28.86
N ILE A 257 9.51 -10.42 28.01
CA ILE A 257 8.50 -9.36 28.05
C ILE A 257 7.73 -9.39 29.38
N GLU A 258 7.34 -10.57 29.85
CA GLU A 258 6.61 -10.71 31.11
C GLU A 258 7.46 -10.36 32.32
N ARG A 259 8.73 -10.81 32.34
CA ARG A 259 9.71 -10.44 33.36
C ARG A 259 9.97 -8.93 33.38
N GLU A 260 10.10 -8.31 32.21
CA GLU A 260 10.27 -6.87 32.07
C GLU A 260 9.02 -6.09 32.54
N LYS A 261 7.83 -6.57 32.19
CA LYS A 261 6.56 -6.00 32.67
C LYS A 261 6.45 -6.12 34.19
N ALA A 262 6.81 -7.27 34.76
CA ALA A 262 6.84 -7.48 36.21
C ALA A 262 7.83 -6.54 36.89
N ARG A 263 9.03 -6.38 36.30
CA ARG A 263 10.06 -5.45 36.77
C ARG A 263 9.53 -4.02 36.79
N ARG A 264 8.95 -3.52 35.69
CA ARG A 264 8.35 -2.16 35.63
C ARG A 264 7.19 -1.96 36.59
N ARG A 265 6.44 -3.02 36.93
CA ARG A 265 5.40 -2.95 37.98
C ARG A 265 6.04 -2.82 39.35
N ALA A 266 7.09 -3.59 39.64
CA ALA A 266 7.83 -3.49 40.91
C ALA A 266 8.49 -2.11 41.07
N GLU A 267 9.17 -1.61 40.04
CA GLU A 267 9.77 -0.26 40.03
C GLU A 267 8.73 0.84 40.32
N ARG A 268 7.55 0.76 39.71
CA ARG A 268 6.44 1.68 40.01
C ARG A 268 5.97 1.56 41.45
N LYS A 269 5.81 0.35 41.98
CA LYS A 269 5.45 0.14 43.38
C LYS A 269 6.48 0.74 44.33
N HIS A 270 7.78 0.55 44.08
CA HIS A 270 8.85 1.11 44.90
C HIS A 270 8.85 2.64 44.83
N ARG A 271 8.70 3.20 43.62
CA ARG A 271 8.62 4.65 43.40
C ARG A 271 7.40 5.26 44.10
N ASP A 272 6.24 4.63 43.99
CA ASP A 272 4.99 5.13 44.55
C ASP A 272 5.00 4.97 46.09
N LYS A 273 5.55 3.88 46.65
CA LYS A 273 5.80 3.70 48.10
C LYS A 273 6.73 4.79 48.65
N PHE A 274 7.81 5.11 47.92
CA PHE A 274 8.73 6.19 48.32
C PHE A 274 8.06 7.57 48.23
N ARG A 275 7.30 7.83 47.17
CA ARG A 275 6.52 9.07 47.01
C ARG A 275 5.48 9.22 48.12
N GLU A 276 4.73 8.17 48.45
CA GLU A 276 3.76 8.18 49.53
C GLU A 276 4.41 8.49 50.87
N MET A 277 5.56 7.89 51.17
CA MET A 277 6.31 8.19 52.38
C MET A 277 6.80 9.65 52.43
N LEU A 278 7.32 10.19 51.32
CA LEU A 278 7.70 11.61 51.23
C LEU A 278 6.51 12.54 51.42
N VAL A 279 5.36 12.20 50.83
CA VAL A 279 4.14 12.99 50.91
C VAL A 279 3.54 12.89 52.31
N HIS A 280 3.53 11.73 52.95
CA HIS A 280 2.92 11.57 54.27
C HIS A 280 3.79 12.14 55.39
N ASP A 281 5.07 11.76 55.45
CA ASP A 281 5.93 12.08 56.59
C ASP A 281 6.58 13.46 56.47
N TYR A 282 6.69 13.98 55.23
CA TYR A 282 7.46 15.19 54.94
C TYR A 282 6.67 16.24 54.17
N MET A 283 5.36 16.07 53.92
CA MET A 283 4.53 17.11 53.27
C MET A 283 4.61 18.44 54.00
N GLU A 284 4.48 18.44 55.32
CA GLU A 284 4.45 19.68 56.10
C GLU A 284 5.78 20.43 55.99
N GLN A 285 6.90 19.71 56.01
CA GLN A 285 8.23 20.26 55.77
C GLN A 285 8.40 20.75 54.33
N ILE A 286 7.85 20.04 53.33
CA ILE A 286 7.88 20.49 51.93
C ILE A 286 6.94 21.69 51.72
N HIS A 287 5.80 21.77 52.42
CA HIS A 287 4.82 22.85 52.33
C HIS A 287 5.28 24.12 53.07
N SER A 288 6.04 23.98 54.16
CA SER A 288 6.61 25.12 54.91
C SER A 288 7.63 25.94 54.09
N THR A 289 8.02 25.44 52.92
CA THR A 289 8.97 26.08 51.99
C THR A 289 8.31 26.95 50.93
N VAL A 290 6.98 27.04 50.95
CA VAL A 290 6.25 28.00 50.14
C VAL A 290 6.36 29.37 50.84
N PRO A 291 7.04 30.38 50.25
CA PRO A 291 7.28 31.65 50.94
C PRO A 291 5.96 32.34 51.26
N GLY A 292 5.52 32.29 52.52
CA GLY A 292 4.39 33.05 53.00
C GLY A 292 4.76 34.52 53.06
N GLY A 293 4.56 35.23 51.95
CA GLY A 293 4.45 36.68 51.84
C GLY A 293 5.53 37.52 52.51
N THR A 294 6.42 38.10 51.70
CA THR A 294 6.77 39.53 51.76
C THR A 294 7.57 39.87 50.51
N ASP A 295 7.15 40.93 49.83
CA ASP A 295 7.82 41.48 48.66
C ASP A 295 9.15 42.08 49.10
N GLY A 296 10.26 41.43 48.76
CA GLY A 296 11.59 41.89 49.14
C GLY A 296 12.64 40.83 48.87
N GLU A 297 13.18 40.87 47.66
CA GLU A 297 14.55 40.52 47.29
C GLU A 297 15.45 39.97 48.42
N SER A 298 15.21 38.71 48.80
CA SER A 298 16.14 37.92 49.63
C SER A 298 16.44 36.63 48.90
N SER A 299 17.73 36.44 48.65
CA SER A 299 18.36 35.29 48.03
C SER A 299 17.82 33.97 48.59
N GLY A 300 17.39 33.09 47.69
CA GLY A 300 16.73 31.84 48.03
C GLY A 300 17.54 30.92 48.94
N ALA A 301 16.98 30.61 50.11
CA ALA A 301 17.47 29.53 50.96
C ALA A 301 16.42 28.93 51.92
N ASP A 302 15.13 29.27 51.83
CA ASP A 302 14.11 28.73 52.77
C ASP A 302 13.32 27.56 52.15
N GLY A 303 14.04 26.68 51.46
CA GLY A 303 13.57 25.40 50.98
C GLY A 303 14.20 24.26 51.79
N VAL A 304 13.42 23.25 52.19
CA VAL A 304 13.94 22.00 52.77
C VAL A 304 14.92 21.44 51.75
N SER A 305 16.19 21.49 52.11
CA SER A 305 17.26 20.98 51.26
C SER A 305 17.11 19.47 51.16
N TRP A 306 17.17 18.94 49.95
CA TRP A 306 17.23 17.50 49.73
C TRP A 306 18.32 16.85 50.59
N PHE A 307 19.45 17.52 50.81
CA PHE A 307 20.55 17.01 51.61
C PHE A 307 20.21 16.85 53.10
N ASP A 308 19.33 17.67 53.65
CA ASP A 308 18.92 17.56 55.04
C ASP A 308 17.86 16.48 55.20
N LEU A 309 16.92 16.42 54.27
CA LEU A 309 15.94 15.35 54.19
C LEU A 309 16.59 13.97 53.95
N HIS A 310 17.62 13.93 53.11
CA HIS A 310 18.36 12.71 52.76
C HIS A 310 19.03 12.04 53.96
N LYS A 311 19.50 12.82 54.95
CA LYS A 311 20.15 12.28 56.16
C LYS A 311 19.22 11.36 56.95
N ASP A 312 17.93 11.66 56.96
CA ASP A 312 16.91 10.90 57.70
C ASP A 312 16.22 9.84 56.81
N LEU A 313 16.23 10.04 55.50
CA LEU A 313 15.61 9.12 54.53
C LEU A 313 16.51 7.93 54.17
N LYS A 314 17.83 8.08 54.22
CA LYS A 314 18.78 7.12 53.65
C LYS A 314 18.68 5.70 54.23
N ASP A 315 18.24 5.59 55.47
CA ASP A 315 18.15 4.32 56.20
C ASP A 315 16.74 3.70 56.16
N ARG A 316 15.77 4.36 55.50
CA ARG A 316 14.40 3.86 55.39
C ARG A 316 14.27 2.79 54.30
N GLU A 317 13.48 1.77 54.58
CA GLU A 317 13.26 0.63 53.67
C GLU A 317 12.81 1.07 52.27
N ALA A 318 11.84 1.99 52.16
CA ALA A 318 11.34 2.49 50.89
C ALA A 318 12.39 3.30 50.09
N TYR A 319 13.41 3.86 50.74
CA TYR A 319 14.54 4.50 50.06
C TYR A 319 15.56 3.46 49.56
N ILE A 320 15.86 2.45 50.39
CA ILE A 320 16.76 1.34 50.04
C ILE A 320 16.18 0.52 48.87
N ASP A 321 14.88 0.20 48.90
CA ASP A 321 14.14 -0.51 47.84
C ASP A 321 14.21 0.23 46.48
N LEU A 322 14.14 1.56 46.53
CA LEU A 322 14.20 2.42 45.36
C LEU A 322 15.62 2.47 44.79
N ILE A 323 16.66 2.57 45.62
CA ILE A 323 18.06 2.57 45.15
C ILE A 323 18.50 1.20 44.64
N GLY A 324 18.03 0.12 45.25
CA GLY A 324 18.26 -1.24 44.77
C GLY A 324 17.69 -1.48 43.36
N SER A 325 16.76 -0.63 42.92
CA SER A 325 16.17 -0.64 41.57
C SER A 325 17.04 0.21 40.62
N ARG A 326 18.08 -0.41 40.04
CA ARG A 326 19.10 0.21 39.15
C ARG A 326 18.58 1.05 37.96
N ASN A 327 17.28 1.02 37.67
CA ASN A 327 16.63 1.68 36.53
C ASN A 327 15.43 2.57 36.92
N SER A 328 15.13 2.77 38.21
CA SER A 328 14.08 3.70 38.64
C SER A 328 14.55 5.15 38.67
N SER A 329 13.60 6.09 38.63
CA SER A 329 13.85 7.51 38.92
C SER A 329 14.64 7.65 40.22
N GLN A 330 15.64 8.53 40.23
CA GLN A 330 16.45 8.70 41.43
C GLN A 330 15.57 9.28 42.55
N PRO A 331 15.83 8.92 43.82
CA PRO A 331 15.09 9.49 44.95
C PRO A 331 15.01 11.03 44.92
N TYR A 332 16.08 11.69 44.45
CA TYR A 332 16.14 13.14 44.24
C TYR A 332 15.19 13.66 43.15
N ASP A 333 15.01 12.91 42.06
CA ASP A 333 14.10 13.30 40.97
C ASP A 333 12.65 13.29 41.46
N ILE A 334 12.28 12.28 42.25
CA ILE A 334 10.95 12.16 42.86
C ILE A 334 10.70 13.31 43.82
N PHE A 335 11.67 13.63 44.68
CA PHE A 335 11.60 14.78 45.57
C PHE A 335 11.40 16.08 44.79
N ASN A 336 12.22 16.34 43.77
CA ASN A 336 12.09 17.54 42.95
C ASN A 336 10.73 17.66 42.27
N ASP A 337 10.18 16.56 41.77
CA ASP A 337 8.87 16.55 41.14
C ASP A 337 7.75 16.84 42.15
N ILE A 338 7.82 16.30 43.37
CA ILE A 338 6.91 16.66 44.46
C ILE A 338 7.07 18.14 44.81
N SER A 339 8.29 18.66 44.96
CA SER A 339 8.52 20.07 45.27
C SER A 339 8.06 21.01 44.15
N LYS A 340 8.15 20.60 42.88
CA LYS A 340 7.58 21.35 41.75
C LYS A 340 6.05 21.36 41.81
N GLU A 341 5.45 20.23 42.16
CA GLU A 341 4.00 20.08 42.30
C GLU A 341 3.46 20.97 43.41
N VAL A 342 4.05 20.93 44.59
CA VAL A 342 3.68 21.80 45.73
C VAL A 342 3.81 23.28 45.36
N ARG A 343 4.89 23.68 44.69
CA ARG A 343 5.05 25.07 44.20
C ARG A 343 4.00 25.44 43.15
N ARG A 344 3.58 24.50 42.30
CA ARG A 344 2.53 24.70 41.29
C ARG A 344 1.17 24.90 41.96
N GLU A 345 0.82 24.06 42.93
CA GLU A 345 -0.41 24.18 43.71
C GLU A 345 -0.48 25.48 44.50
N ALA A 346 0.62 25.90 45.14
CA ALA A 346 0.71 27.17 45.83
C ALA A 346 0.47 28.38 44.89
N ARG A 347 1.04 28.36 43.68
CA ARG A 347 0.78 29.39 42.67
C ARG A 347 -0.70 29.43 42.25
N GLN A 348 -1.31 28.26 42.05
CA GLN A 348 -2.74 28.17 41.70
C GLN A 348 -3.63 28.70 42.83
N ARG A 349 -3.33 28.35 44.09
CA ARG A 349 -4.07 28.85 45.26
C ARG A 349 -3.96 30.37 45.40
N ARG A 350 -2.80 30.97 45.13
CA ARG A 350 -2.63 32.43 45.10
C ARG A 350 -3.45 33.09 44.01
N ALA A 351 -3.40 32.57 42.79
CA ALA A 351 -4.21 33.08 41.68
C ALA A 351 -5.72 32.99 41.98
N GLN A 352 -6.18 31.92 42.63
CA GLN A 352 -7.58 31.81 43.07
C GLN A 352 -7.95 32.88 44.11
N LEU A 353 -7.11 33.09 45.12
CA LEU A 353 -7.33 34.13 46.14
C LEU A 353 -7.29 35.54 45.53
N GLU A 354 -6.43 35.80 44.55
CA GLU A 354 -6.34 37.08 43.84
C GLU A 354 -7.60 37.34 43.02
N MET A 355 -8.09 36.34 42.28
CA MET A 355 -9.36 36.41 41.55
C MET A 355 -10.55 36.66 42.48
N GLU A 356 -10.55 36.05 43.67
CA GLU A 356 -11.59 36.25 44.68
C GLU A 356 -11.54 37.66 45.30
N LYS A 357 -10.34 38.15 45.63
CA LYS A 357 -10.11 39.54 46.07
C LYS A 357 -10.52 40.56 45.03
N GLU A 358 -10.19 40.32 43.75
CA GLU A 358 -10.61 41.20 42.66
C GLU A 358 -12.13 41.20 42.50
N ARG A 359 -12.78 40.04 42.62
CA ARG A 359 -14.25 39.93 42.61
C ARG A 359 -14.86 40.73 43.76
N GLN A 360 -14.28 40.66 44.95
CA GLN A 360 -14.72 41.42 46.13
C GLN A 360 -14.50 42.93 45.95
N ALA A 361 -13.35 43.34 45.42
CA ALA A 361 -13.07 44.76 45.14
C ALA A 361 -14.02 45.33 44.06
N ARG A 362 -14.42 44.52 43.07
CA ARG A 362 -15.43 44.92 42.07
C ARG A 362 -16.82 45.09 42.69
N SER A 363 -17.22 44.23 43.64
CA SER A 363 -18.48 44.43 44.37
C SER A 363 -18.45 45.68 45.26
N GLU A 364 -17.34 45.92 45.98
CA GLU A 364 -17.17 47.12 46.82
C GLU A 364 -17.16 48.41 45.99
N ARG A 365 -16.54 48.41 44.80
CA ARG A 365 -16.60 49.55 43.86
C ARG A 365 -18.03 49.81 43.37
N ALA A 366 -18.78 48.76 43.05
CA ALA A 366 -20.18 48.89 42.64
C ALA A 366 -21.06 49.45 43.77
N GLU A 367 -20.79 49.11 45.03
CA GLU A 367 -21.47 49.70 46.20
C GLU A 367 -21.09 51.16 46.43
N SER A 368 -19.80 51.51 46.32
CA SER A 368 -19.31 52.89 46.51
C SER A 368 -19.79 53.89 45.45
N GLN A 369 -20.04 53.43 44.20
CA GLN A 369 -20.61 54.26 43.14
C GLN A 369 -22.10 54.53 43.32
N ASN A 370 -22.82 53.71 44.08
CA ASN A 370 -24.22 53.99 44.45
C ASN A 370 -24.34 55.07 45.55
N ASP A 371 -23.29 55.29 46.35
CA ASP A 371 -23.33 56.22 47.50
C ASP A 371 -22.85 57.67 47.17
N HIS A 372 -22.14 57.87 46.05
CA HIS A 372 -21.64 59.19 45.64
C HIS A 372 -22.62 60.01 44.76
N GLY A 373 -23.84 59.52 44.56
CA GLY A 373 -24.85 60.21 43.77
C GLY A 373 -25.60 61.27 44.56
N HIS A 374 -24.98 62.37 45.02
CA HIS A 374 -25.64 63.67 45.29
C HIS A 374 -24.72 64.79 45.84
N LYS A 375 -23.63 65.21 45.17
CA LYS A 375 -23.07 66.57 45.37
C LYS A 375 -22.57 67.20 44.06
N LYS A 376 -23.26 68.24 43.58
CA LYS A 376 -22.90 69.05 42.39
C LYS A 376 -21.67 69.93 42.68
N PRO A 377 -20.78 70.17 41.70
CA PRO A 377 -19.64 71.07 41.86
C PRO A 377 -20.02 72.54 41.60
N LYS A 378 -19.36 73.46 42.32
CA LYS A 378 -19.32 74.89 42.00
C LYS A 378 -17.85 75.38 41.98
N ASN A 379 -17.49 75.97 40.84
CA ASN A 379 -16.52 77.04 40.55
C ASN A 379 -15.33 77.28 41.50
N ALA A 380 -14.10 77.37 40.95
CA ALA A 380 -13.44 78.64 40.61
C ALA A 380 -11.92 78.45 40.33
N PHE A 381 -11.41 79.36 39.49
CA PHE A 381 -10.02 79.84 39.29
C PHE A 381 -9.03 79.57 40.46
N ASP A 382 -7.71 79.35 40.30
CA ASP A 382 -6.73 80.34 39.83
C ASP A 382 -5.28 79.77 39.80
N VAL A 383 -4.41 80.60 39.23
CA VAL A 383 -2.98 80.52 38.85
C VAL A 383 -1.96 80.14 39.95
N ALA A 384 -0.90 79.36 39.60
CA ALA A 384 0.54 79.67 39.83
C ALA A 384 1.51 78.48 39.58
N ALA A 385 2.58 78.72 38.81
CA ALA A 385 3.84 77.94 38.76
C ALA A 385 4.83 78.51 39.82
N PRO A 386 6.11 78.07 40.01
CA PRO A 386 6.94 77.06 39.31
C PRO A 386 7.83 76.17 40.24
N THR A 387 8.57 75.19 39.69
CA THR A 387 10.07 75.10 39.72
C THR A 387 10.61 73.72 39.30
N LYS A 388 11.83 73.78 38.75
CA LYS A 388 12.57 72.78 37.97
C LYS A 388 13.45 71.87 38.85
N LYS A 389 13.64 70.62 38.41
CA LYS A 389 14.90 69.82 38.32
C LYS A 389 14.47 68.38 37.97
N GLY A 390 14.84 67.72 36.87
CA GLY A 390 15.93 67.90 35.92
C GLY A 390 17.04 66.89 36.19
N VAL A 391 16.90 65.64 35.70
CA VAL A 391 17.99 64.81 35.12
C VAL A 391 17.38 63.89 34.06
N ARG A 392 18.13 63.71 32.98
CA ARG A 392 17.83 63.21 31.63
C ARG A 392 18.67 61.95 31.38
N GLU A 393 18.29 61.22 30.32
CA GLU A 393 19.00 60.14 29.58
C GLU A 393 18.44 58.73 29.84
N GLY A 394 17.99 57.97 28.84
CA GLY A 394 17.89 58.21 27.40
C GLY A 394 17.34 56.98 26.66
N SER A 395 16.79 57.22 25.47
CA SER A 395 16.59 56.28 24.34
C SER A 395 15.56 55.15 24.50
N ALA A 396 14.80 54.71 23.50
CA ALA A 396 14.42 55.17 22.16
C ALA A 396 13.25 54.23 21.73
N GLU A 397 12.38 54.73 20.86
CA GLU A 397 11.24 54.05 20.18
C GLU A 397 11.59 52.71 19.44
N PRO A 398 10.65 51.95 18.82
CA PRO A 398 9.26 52.28 18.46
C PRO A 398 8.15 51.22 18.65
N LYS A 399 6.94 51.75 18.47
CA LYS A 399 5.61 51.15 18.35
C LYS A 399 5.50 50.05 17.27
N LYS A 400 4.61 49.08 17.53
CA LYS A 400 3.84 48.35 16.50
C LYS A 400 2.38 48.27 16.94
N ASP A 401 1.51 48.87 16.15
CA ASP A 401 0.06 48.61 16.15
C ASP A 401 -0.21 47.20 15.59
N PRO A 402 -1.34 46.57 15.97
CA PRO A 402 -2.06 45.69 15.06
C PRO A 402 -3.44 46.27 14.74
N LYS A 403 -3.65 46.49 13.45
CA LYS A 403 -4.96 46.75 12.84
C LYS A 403 -5.79 45.46 12.79
N ASP A 404 -7.07 45.65 13.08
CA ASP A 404 -8.27 45.10 12.42
C ASP A 404 -8.10 43.89 11.49
N ASP A 405 -8.83 42.82 11.80
CA ASP A 405 -9.59 42.09 10.78
C ASP A 405 -10.95 41.65 11.36
N LYS A 406 -11.99 41.94 10.57
CA LYS A 406 -13.42 41.73 10.85
C LYS A 406 -13.91 40.45 10.19
N ASN A 407 -14.92 39.87 10.83
CA ASN A 407 -16.05 39.09 10.28
C ASN A 407 -15.77 37.74 9.59
N ASP A 408 -16.36 36.68 10.13
CA ASP A 408 -17.60 36.10 9.57
C ASP A 408 -18.16 35.01 10.52
N GLU A 409 -19.23 35.37 11.24
CA GLU A 409 -20.08 34.47 12.02
C GLU A 409 -21.47 34.53 11.37
N VAL A 410 -21.89 33.44 10.73
CA VAL A 410 -23.22 33.31 10.12
C VAL A 410 -23.81 31.93 10.43
N ALA A 411 -25.06 32.00 10.89
CA ALA A 411 -26.12 30.97 10.92
C ALA A 411 -26.23 30.06 12.16
N GLU A 412 -26.91 30.59 13.19
CA GLU A 412 -27.80 29.78 14.03
C GLU A 412 -29.15 30.52 14.20
N GLU A 413 -30.16 30.17 13.41
CA GLU A 413 -31.56 30.54 13.69
C GLU A 413 -32.51 29.56 12.99
N ALA A 414 -33.05 28.59 13.73
CA ALA A 414 -34.29 27.94 13.37
C ALA A 414 -34.98 27.30 14.58
N SER A 415 -36.28 27.60 14.68
CA SER A 415 -37.34 26.89 15.42
C SER A 415 -37.59 27.26 16.90
N ARG A 416 -38.29 28.38 17.07
CA ARG A 416 -39.20 28.66 18.20
C ARG A 416 -40.59 28.96 17.63
N LYS A 417 -41.57 28.06 17.82
CA LYS A 417 -43.00 28.38 18.08
C LYS A 417 -43.87 27.13 18.16
N GLU A 418 -44.43 26.91 19.36
CA GLU A 418 -45.81 26.56 19.74
C GLU A 418 -45.71 26.05 21.20
N GLY A 419 -46.28 26.70 22.21
CA GLY A 419 -47.71 26.99 22.40
C GLY A 419 -48.26 25.99 23.44
N ARG A 420 -48.09 26.22 24.75
CA ARG A 420 -49.07 26.83 25.69
C ARG A 420 -49.94 25.77 26.41
N GLU A 421 -49.73 25.60 27.74
CA GLU A 421 -50.74 25.66 28.84
C GLU A 421 -50.40 24.81 30.10
N LYS A 422 -50.18 25.55 31.20
CA LYS A 422 -50.74 25.41 32.58
C LYS A 422 -50.65 24.07 33.35
N SER A 423 -49.85 24.11 34.42
CA SER A 423 -50.26 24.04 35.85
C SER A 423 -49.43 23.06 36.72
N PRO A 424 -49.13 23.41 37.99
CA PRO A 424 -48.27 22.64 38.87
C PRO A 424 -49.08 21.81 39.87
N GLN A 425 -48.91 20.49 39.91
CA GLN A 425 -49.36 19.69 41.05
C GLN A 425 -48.49 18.45 41.33
N SER A 426 -48.04 18.40 42.58
CA SER A 426 -47.78 17.22 43.41
C SER A 426 -46.56 16.35 43.06
N GLU A 427 -45.59 16.40 43.97
CA GLU A 427 -44.64 15.33 44.27
C GLU A 427 -45.41 14.02 44.47
N LYS A 428 -45.37 13.13 43.47
CA LYS A 428 -45.82 11.76 43.60
C LYS A 428 -44.61 10.85 43.68
N SER A 429 -44.49 10.23 44.86
CA SER A 429 -43.63 9.11 45.22
C SER A 429 -43.42 8.11 44.07
N PRO A 430 -42.23 7.51 43.90
CA PRO A 430 -41.91 6.65 42.76
C PRO A 430 -42.85 5.44 42.74
N ARG A 431 -43.82 5.44 41.82
CA ARG A 431 -44.64 4.27 41.55
C ARG A 431 -43.72 3.13 41.12
N LYS A 432 -43.79 2.01 41.85
CA LYS A 432 -43.09 0.77 41.51
C LYS A 432 -43.46 0.41 40.07
N ARG A 433 -42.45 0.42 39.18
CA ARG A 433 -42.60 -0.01 37.79
C ARG A 433 -43.14 -1.43 37.80
N THR A 434 -44.13 -1.68 36.95
CA THR A 434 -44.66 -3.02 36.79
C THR A 434 -43.61 -3.92 36.12
N ARG A 435 -43.66 -5.22 36.38
CA ARG A 435 -42.71 -6.19 35.82
C ARG A 435 -42.71 -6.21 34.28
N SER A 436 -43.78 -5.74 33.62
CA SER A 436 -43.82 -5.56 32.16
C SER A 436 -43.04 -4.33 31.72
N GLU A 437 -43.19 -3.19 32.41
CA GLU A 437 -42.44 -1.96 32.10
C GLU A 437 -40.93 -2.14 32.27
N GLU A 438 -40.49 -2.94 33.24
CA GLU A 438 -39.08 -3.28 33.43
C GLU A 438 -38.53 -4.14 32.28
N ARG A 439 -39.31 -5.12 31.80
CA ARG A 439 -38.94 -5.93 30.62
C ARG A 439 -38.87 -5.11 29.34
N ASP A 440 -39.77 -4.15 29.16
CA ASP A 440 -39.76 -3.27 27.99
C ASP A 440 -38.59 -2.28 28.04
N ALA A 441 -38.25 -1.77 29.23
CA ALA A 441 -37.05 -0.96 29.42
C ALA A 441 -35.77 -1.76 29.12
N GLU A 442 -35.69 -3.02 29.54
CA GLU A 442 -34.55 -3.88 29.25
C GLU A 442 -34.44 -4.21 27.75
N ARG A 443 -35.57 -4.43 27.07
CA ARG A 443 -35.61 -4.61 25.61
C ARG A 443 -35.12 -3.36 24.86
N ARG A 444 -35.53 -2.16 25.29
CA ARG A 444 -35.05 -0.89 24.71
C ARG A 444 -33.56 -0.70 24.96
N SER A 445 -33.08 -0.95 26.17
CA SER A 445 -31.66 -0.86 26.51
C SER A 445 -30.79 -1.82 25.67
N ARG A 446 -31.25 -3.07 25.46
CA ARG A 446 -30.58 -4.03 24.58
C ARG A 446 -30.60 -3.60 23.12
N ALA A 447 -31.68 -2.99 22.64
CA ALA A 447 -31.76 -2.46 21.28
C ALA A 447 -30.81 -1.28 21.09
N ASP A 448 -30.73 -0.36 22.06
CA ASP A 448 -29.80 0.78 22.02
C ASP A 448 -28.34 0.32 22.07
N HIS A 449 -28.01 -0.69 22.87
CA HIS A 449 -26.67 -1.29 22.87
C HIS A 449 -26.32 -1.97 21.54
N ARG A 450 -27.27 -2.63 20.87
CA ARG A 450 -27.04 -3.19 19.54
C ARG A 450 -26.82 -2.09 18.52
N ARG A 451 -27.64 -1.03 18.54
CA ARG A 451 -27.50 0.12 17.64
C ARG A 451 -26.15 0.80 17.80
N LYS A 452 -25.72 1.06 19.05
CA LYS A 452 -24.41 1.67 19.33
C LYS A 452 -23.25 0.81 18.80
N ARG A 453 -23.35 -0.51 18.94
CA ARG A 453 -22.33 -1.44 18.42
C ARG A 453 -22.22 -1.38 16.89
N TYR A 454 -23.35 -1.27 16.18
CA TYR A 454 -23.33 -1.06 14.72
C TYR A 454 -22.76 0.30 14.32
N GLU A 455 -23.05 1.37 15.07
CA GLU A 455 -22.47 2.70 14.82
C GLU A 455 -20.94 2.70 15.04
N ASP A 456 -20.44 2.01 16.07
CA ASP A 456 -19.01 1.84 16.32
C ASP A 456 -18.33 1.03 15.20
N ASP A 457 -18.92 -0.09 14.77
CA ASP A 457 -18.42 -0.92 13.66
C ASP A 457 -18.39 -0.15 12.33
N GLU A 458 -19.41 0.68 12.05
CA GLU A 458 -19.47 1.52 10.85
C GLU A 458 -18.40 2.63 10.89
N GLU A 459 -18.16 3.21 12.06
CA GLU A 459 -17.10 4.21 12.23
C GLU A 459 -15.70 3.60 12.06
N GLU A 460 -15.48 2.38 12.57
CA GLU A 460 -14.23 1.64 12.34
C GLU A 460 -14.03 1.30 10.86
N TYR A 461 -15.09 0.91 10.15
CA TYR A 461 -15.04 0.70 8.70
C TYR A 461 -14.70 1.98 7.94
N ARG A 462 -15.28 3.13 8.33
CA ARG A 462 -14.94 4.45 7.76
C ARG A 462 -13.50 4.83 8.04
N ARG A 463 -12.99 4.62 9.26
CA ARG A 463 -11.57 4.87 9.64
C ARG A 463 -10.63 3.99 8.81
N SER A 464 -10.94 2.70 8.68
CA SER A 464 -10.16 1.75 7.88
C SER A 464 -10.14 2.12 6.40
N SER A 465 -11.28 2.57 5.86
CA SER A 465 -11.38 3.04 4.47
C SER A 465 -10.57 4.32 4.24
N ARG A 466 -10.53 5.25 5.20
CA ARG A 466 -9.69 6.45 5.14
C ARG A 466 -8.20 6.10 5.16
N ARG A 467 -7.76 5.15 6.00
CA ARG A 467 -6.37 4.66 6.02
C ARG A 467 -5.97 4.06 4.67
N ARG A 468 -6.80 3.18 4.09
CA ARG A 468 -6.54 2.58 2.77
C ARG A 468 -6.49 3.59 1.62
N ARG A 469 -7.18 4.73 1.73
CA ARG A 469 -7.08 5.81 0.73
C ARG A 469 -5.77 6.58 0.89
N SER A 470 -5.41 6.94 2.12
CA SER A 470 -4.12 7.59 2.43
C SER A 470 -2.92 6.78 1.95
N ASP A 471 -2.93 5.46 2.19
CA ASP A 471 -1.82 4.59 1.77
C ASP A 471 -1.70 4.50 0.23
N ARG A 472 -2.82 4.59 -0.51
CA ARG A 472 -2.81 4.61 -1.98
C ARG A 472 -2.28 5.92 -2.55
N ASP A 473 -2.57 7.03 -1.89
CA ASP A 473 -2.11 8.35 -2.31
C ASP A 473 -0.58 8.48 -2.10
N ASP A 474 -0.05 7.98 -0.98
CA ASP A 474 1.40 7.92 -0.69
C ASP A 474 2.16 7.03 -1.69
N ASP A 475 1.60 5.89 -2.07
CA ASP A 475 2.20 5.01 -3.09
C ASP A 475 2.17 5.65 -4.49
N GLY A 476 1.14 6.44 -4.79
CA GLY A 476 1.03 7.23 -6.00
C GLY A 476 2.16 8.25 -6.14
N GLU A 477 2.39 9.06 -5.10
CA GLU A 477 3.46 10.08 -5.09
C GLU A 477 4.86 9.46 -5.16
N ARG A 478 5.08 8.33 -4.49
CA ARG A 478 6.36 7.59 -4.58
C ARG A 478 6.61 7.06 -6.00
N ARG A 479 5.57 6.59 -6.71
CA ARG A 479 5.69 6.15 -8.11
C ARG A 479 6.00 7.30 -9.06
N VAL A 480 5.35 8.45 -8.89
CA VAL A 480 5.61 9.65 -9.70
C VAL A 480 7.03 10.16 -9.47
N SER A 481 7.49 10.21 -8.22
CA SER A 481 8.86 10.61 -7.87
C SER A 481 9.92 9.68 -8.47
N ARG A 482 9.70 8.36 -8.42
CA ARG A 482 10.60 7.38 -9.07
C ARG A 482 10.62 7.53 -10.59
N ARG A 483 9.48 7.83 -11.22
CA ARG A 483 9.39 8.05 -12.67
C ARG A 483 10.12 9.31 -13.09
N ARG A 484 10.03 10.39 -12.30
CA ARG A 484 10.76 11.64 -12.52
C ARG A 484 12.27 11.45 -12.39
N GLY A 485 12.72 10.75 -11.35
CA GLY A 485 14.14 10.42 -11.16
C GLY A 485 14.73 9.60 -12.32
N ARG A 486 14.02 8.57 -12.81
CA ARG A 486 14.45 7.79 -13.99
C ARG A 486 14.52 8.63 -15.27
N SER A 487 13.61 9.59 -15.45
CA SER A 487 13.63 10.49 -16.59
C SER A 487 14.85 11.41 -16.57
N GLU A 488 15.18 11.99 -15.40
CA GLU A 488 16.34 12.86 -15.24
C GLU A 488 17.66 12.11 -15.42
N GLU A 489 17.75 10.88 -14.92
CA GLU A 489 18.92 10.01 -15.10
C GLU A 489 19.13 9.62 -16.57
N ARG A 490 18.04 9.36 -17.30
CA ARG A 490 18.09 9.12 -18.75
C ARG A 490 18.58 10.36 -19.50
N SER A 491 18.07 11.54 -19.18
CA SER A 491 18.53 12.80 -19.79
C SER A 491 20.00 13.11 -19.48
N ARG A 492 20.48 12.83 -18.26
CA ARG A 492 21.90 12.97 -17.91
C ARG A 492 22.78 11.99 -18.70
N SER A 493 22.32 10.76 -18.87
CA SER A 493 23.02 9.72 -19.63
C SER A 493 23.10 10.08 -21.12
N GLU A 494 22.04 10.64 -21.69
CA GLU A 494 22.04 11.13 -23.08
C GLU A 494 22.98 12.32 -23.29
N ARG A 495 23.05 13.26 -22.34
CA ARG A 495 24.01 14.37 -22.39
C ARG A 495 25.46 13.87 -22.37
N ARG A 496 25.80 12.93 -21.47
CA ARG A 496 27.15 12.33 -21.43
C ARG A 496 27.53 11.65 -22.74
N ARG A 497 26.61 10.87 -23.33
CA ARG A 497 26.84 10.23 -24.64
C ARG A 497 27.02 11.25 -25.77
N SER A 498 26.34 12.40 -25.69
CA SER A 498 26.52 13.49 -26.67
C SER A 498 27.89 14.14 -26.52
N GLU A 499 28.32 14.43 -25.29
CA GLU A 499 29.64 15.00 -24.98
C GLU A 499 30.77 14.08 -25.43
N GLU A 500 30.66 12.77 -25.17
CA GLU A 500 31.64 11.76 -25.61
C GLU A 500 31.73 11.69 -27.16
N ARG A 501 30.60 11.82 -27.86
CA ARG A 501 30.58 11.86 -29.34
C ARG A 501 31.26 13.12 -29.87
N GLU A 502 31.02 14.27 -29.26
CA GLU A 502 31.68 15.52 -29.63
C GLU A 502 33.18 15.45 -29.36
N GLU A 503 33.60 14.93 -28.21
CA GLU A 503 35.00 14.79 -27.86
C GLU A 503 35.71 13.82 -28.81
N GLY A 504 35.08 12.68 -29.13
CA GLY A 504 35.57 11.75 -30.14
C GLY A 504 35.75 12.39 -31.52
N SER A 505 34.82 13.27 -31.91
CA SER A 505 34.91 14.04 -33.16
C SER A 505 36.07 15.04 -33.14
N ARG A 506 36.29 15.74 -32.02
CA ARG A 506 37.43 16.66 -31.82
C ARG A 506 38.76 15.93 -31.93
N ARG A 507 38.92 14.79 -31.24
CA ARG A 507 40.14 13.96 -31.31
C ARG A 507 40.45 13.49 -32.73
N ARG A 508 39.44 13.03 -33.49
CA ARG A 508 39.61 12.64 -34.90
C ARG A 508 40.02 13.82 -35.80
N SER A 509 39.52 15.02 -35.52
CA SER A 509 39.90 16.24 -36.24
C SER A 509 41.36 16.64 -35.95
N GLU A 510 41.78 16.57 -34.69
CA GLU A 510 43.16 16.84 -34.28
C GLU A 510 44.15 15.86 -34.91
N ASP A 511 43.82 14.57 -34.96
CA ASP A 511 44.67 13.55 -35.60
C ASP A 511 44.79 13.76 -37.11
N ARG A 512 43.71 14.18 -37.77
CA ARG A 512 43.75 14.57 -39.20
C ARG A 512 44.66 15.78 -39.40
N ASN A 513 44.59 16.78 -38.53
CA ASN A 513 45.46 17.94 -38.59
C ASN A 513 46.93 17.59 -38.33
N ARG A 514 47.23 16.78 -37.31
CA ARG A 514 48.59 16.26 -37.06
C ARG A 514 49.14 15.46 -38.24
N SER A 515 48.29 14.67 -38.90
CA SER A 515 48.67 13.92 -40.10
C SER A 515 48.97 14.84 -41.29
N ARG A 516 48.19 15.90 -41.48
CA ARG A 516 48.44 16.93 -42.51
C ARG A 516 49.74 17.70 -42.21
N GLU A 517 49.98 18.06 -40.96
CA GLU A 517 51.21 18.71 -40.49
C GLU A 517 52.44 17.84 -40.79
N ARG A 518 52.38 16.54 -40.46
CA ARG A 518 53.46 15.57 -40.77
C ARG A 518 53.72 15.46 -42.27
N ARG A 519 52.67 15.46 -43.11
CA ARG A 519 52.81 15.46 -44.57
C ARG A 519 53.49 16.73 -45.06
N ARG A 520 53.07 17.92 -44.59
CA ARG A 520 53.70 19.20 -44.95
C ARG A 520 55.18 19.25 -44.58
N ARG A 521 55.56 18.75 -43.38
CA ARG A 521 56.96 18.66 -42.96
C ARG A 521 57.79 17.73 -43.86
N ARG A 522 57.23 16.59 -44.30
CA ARG A 522 57.89 15.68 -45.25
C ARG A 522 58.06 16.32 -46.64
N SER A 523 57.06 17.06 -47.12
CA SER A 523 57.12 17.77 -48.41
C SER A 523 58.16 18.89 -48.41
N SER A 524 58.37 19.57 -47.28
CA SER A 524 59.35 20.65 -47.15
C SER A 524 60.80 20.16 -47.01
N SER A 525 61.04 18.87 -46.76
CA SER A 525 62.37 18.30 -46.50
C SER A 525 62.95 17.52 -47.70
N GLY A 526 62.28 17.52 -48.84
CA GLY A 526 62.62 16.68 -49.99
C GLY A 526 63.14 17.44 -51.20
N ASP A 527 64.19 18.25 -51.03
CA ASP A 527 65.02 18.74 -52.14
C ASP A 527 66.30 17.90 -52.23
N ARG A 528 66.58 17.41 -53.44
CA ARG A 528 67.84 16.85 -53.97
C ARG A 528 68.31 15.47 -53.49
N ARG A 529 67.89 14.43 -54.20
CA ARG A 529 68.82 13.46 -54.84
C ARG A 529 68.11 12.55 -55.85
N ARG A 530 68.50 12.71 -57.13
CA ARG A 530 68.82 11.69 -58.17
C ARG A 530 68.15 10.31 -57.99
N GLY A 531 67.48 9.69 -58.95
CA GLY A 531 67.67 9.69 -60.41
C GLY A 531 67.73 8.23 -60.89
N ALA A 532 67.03 7.94 -61.99
CA ALA A 532 67.21 6.81 -62.91
C ALA A 532 66.58 5.42 -62.62
N THR A 533 66.04 4.88 -63.73
CA THR A 533 65.64 3.49 -64.06
C THR A 533 64.30 3.03 -63.48
N SER A 534 63.21 2.84 -64.24
CA SER A 534 62.89 2.07 -65.44
C SER A 534 62.58 0.57 -65.20
N LYS A 535 61.45 0.15 -65.80
CA LYS A 535 61.00 -1.21 -66.17
C LYS A 535 60.28 -2.11 -65.13
N SER A 536 59.00 -2.35 -65.47
CA SER A 536 58.41 -3.65 -65.82
C SER A 536 57.64 -4.49 -64.77
N ARG A 537 56.59 -5.15 -65.31
CA ARG A 537 55.87 -6.37 -64.87
C ARG A 537 54.95 -6.24 -63.64
N ALA A 538 53.64 -6.46 -63.76
CA ALA A 538 52.85 -7.65 -64.14
C ALA A 538 52.57 -8.62 -62.96
N LYS A 539 51.26 -8.83 -62.73
CA LYS A 539 50.55 -10.02 -62.20
C LYS A 539 51.09 -10.77 -60.96
N ARG A 540 50.26 -10.81 -59.92
CA ARG A 540 49.93 -11.93 -58.99
C ARG A 540 48.83 -11.40 -58.05
N ASP A 541 47.60 -11.92 -58.01
CA ASP A 541 47.19 -13.24 -57.49
C ASP A 541 48.01 -13.68 -56.29
N GLU A 542 47.50 -13.40 -55.09
CA GLU A 542 47.68 -14.24 -53.91
C GLU A 542 46.57 -13.95 -52.89
N SER A 543 45.92 -15.04 -52.52
CA SER A 543 45.04 -15.27 -51.38
C SER A 543 45.56 -14.67 -50.07
N SER A 544 44.69 -14.04 -49.30
CA SER A 544 44.85 -13.96 -47.83
C SER A 544 43.54 -14.41 -47.20
N SER A 545 43.63 -15.59 -46.56
CA SER A 545 42.78 -15.97 -45.45
C SER A 545 42.95 -14.97 -44.30
N ASP A 546 42.07 -15.13 -43.30
CA ASP A 546 42.11 -14.55 -41.95
C ASP A 546 41.10 -13.43 -41.73
N ASP A 547 39.85 -13.84 -41.46
CA ASP A 547 38.96 -13.10 -40.56
C ASP A 547 37.94 -14.08 -39.95
N VAL A 548 38.39 -14.81 -38.92
CA VAL A 548 37.54 -15.63 -38.04
C VAL A 548 37.85 -15.21 -36.60
N SER A 549 37.41 -14.02 -36.23
CA SER A 549 37.46 -13.56 -34.83
C SER A 549 36.38 -12.52 -34.52
N ASP A 550 35.12 -12.79 -34.90
CA ASP A 550 33.99 -11.88 -34.60
C ASP A 550 32.69 -12.61 -34.22
N ILE A 551 32.79 -13.81 -33.64
CA ILE A 551 31.62 -14.60 -33.18
C ILE A 551 31.54 -14.66 -31.64
N SER A 552 32.63 -14.45 -30.91
CA SER A 552 32.63 -14.54 -29.44
C SER A 552 31.90 -13.38 -28.74
N ASP A 553 31.85 -12.20 -29.36
CA ASP A 553 31.29 -11.01 -28.69
C ASP A 553 29.76 -10.94 -28.76
N ARG A 554 29.14 -11.72 -29.66
CA ARG A 554 27.69 -11.73 -29.86
C ARG A 554 26.95 -12.61 -28.85
N GLU A 555 27.58 -13.69 -28.39
CA GLU A 555 26.99 -14.56 -27.35
C GLU A 555 27.01 -13.91 -25.96
N GLU A 556 28.04 -13.12 -25.65
CA GLU A 556 28.13 -12.45 -24.34
C GLU A 556 27.10 -11.31 -24.18
N GLU A 557 26.67 -10.70 -25.29
CA GLU A 557 25.66 -9.64 -25.28
C GLU A 557 24.24 -10.19 -25.07
N ASP A 558 23.92 -11.37 -25.64
CA ASP A 558 22.65 -12.05 -25.44
C ASP A 558 22.50 -12.60 -24.02
N ASP A 559 23.59 -13.08 -23.41
CA ASP A 559 23.57 -13.58 -22.03
C ASP A 559 23.39 -12.45 -21.01
N ARG A 560 23.96 -11.27 -21.27
CA ARG A 560 23.69 -10.06 -20.48
C ARG A 560 22.25 -9.56 -20.63
N LYS A 561 21.62 -9.80 -21.79
CA LYS A 561 20.21 -9.44 -22.03
C LYS A 561 19.27 -10.36 -21.25
N ARG A 562 19.52 -11.68 -21.26
CA ARG A 562 18.78 -12.67 -20.47
C ARG A 562 18.88 -12.43 -18.96
N ARG A 563 20.04 -11.98 -18.46
CA ARG A 563 20.22 -11.59 -17.04
C ARG A 563 19.52 -10.29 -16.65
N ARG A 564 19.10 -9.46 -17.59
CA ARG A 564 18.34 -8.23 -17.32
C ARG A 564 16.83 -8.44 -17.39
N GLU A 565 16.38 -9.50 -18.05
CA GLU A 565 14.96 -9.88 -18.13
C GLU A 565 14.52 -10.81 -16.99
N ARG A 566 15.45 -11.56 -16.39
CA ARG A 566 15.25 -12.19 -15.07
C ARG A 566 15.44 -11.18 -13.94
#